data_AF-A0A4V5MS47-F1
#
_entry.id   AF-A0A4V5MS47-F1
#
_cell.length_a   1.000
_cell.length_b   1.000
_cell.length_c   1.000
_cell.angle_alpha   90.00
_cell.angle_beta   90.00
_cell.angle_gamma   90.00
#
_symmetry.space_group_name_H-M   'P 1'
#
loop_
_entity.id
_entity.type
_entity.pdbx_description
1 polymer ?
#
loop_
_entity_poly.entity_id
_entity_poly.type
_entity_poly.pdbx_seq_one_letter_code
_entity_poly.pdbx_strand_id
1 'polypeptide(L)'
;MFRADNTQGWLEGVCGIDDVAPLLDWLLATPGARLDLAGCRHLHCAVIQLLLSARPRLIALPADAWMARFLSPTLAGLAGVPTESGPGPGHPTRNPHE
;
A
#
# COMPACT_ATOMS: atom_id res chain seq x y z
N MET A 1 6.74 -13.86 -1.63
CA MET A 1 6.92 -14.02 -3.06
C MET A 1 6.17 -12.93 -3.77
N PHE A 2 6.86 -12.26 -4.69
CA PHE A 2 6.33 -11.19 -5.51
C PHE A 2 5.65 -11.75 -6.77
N ARG A 3 4.49 -11.19 -7.11
CA ARG A 3 3.78 -11.40 -8.38
C ARG A 3 3.22 -10.08 -8.86
N ALA A 4 3.13 -9.88 -10.16
CA ALA A 4 2.50 -8.67 -10.71
C ALA A 4 1.90 -8.88 -12.10
N ASP A 5 0.97 -8.00 -12.44
CA ASP A 5 0.53 -7.72 -13.80
C ASP A 5 1.02 -6.33 -14.26
N ASN A 6 0.48 -5.83 -15.37
CA ASN A 6 0.87 -4.54 -15.95
C ASN A 6 0.54 -3.30 -15.10
N THR A 7 -0.26 -3.43 -14.03
CA THR A 7 -0.74 -2.30 -13.24
C THR A 7 -0.75 -2.54 -11.72
N GLN A 8 -0.77 -3.79 -11.29
CA GLN A 8 -0.87 -4.19 -9.89
C GLN A 8 0.10 -5.31 -9.54
N GLY A 9 0.71 -5.20 -8.36
CA GLY A 9 1.57 -6.21 -7.77
C GLY A 9 1.03 -6.71 -6.44
N TRP A 10 1.44 -7.93 -6.07
CA TRP A 10 1.09 -8.60 -4.82
C TRP A 10 2.37 -9.14 -4.18
N LEU A 11 2.51 -8.91 -2.88
CA LEU A 11 3.52 -9.53 -2.04
C LEU A 11 2.84 -10.53 -1.10
N GLU A 12 3.03 -11.81 -1.36
CA GLU A 12 2.31 -12.90 -0.68
C GLU A 12 3.26 -13.83 0.08
N GLY A 13 2.84 -14.32 1.25
CA GLY A 13 3.62 -15.25 2.05
C GLY A 13 4.94 -14.64 2.54
N VAL A 14 6.05 -15.36 2.36
CA VAL A 14 7.39 -14.91 2.76
C VAL A 14 8.02 -14.19 1.56
N CYS A 15 8.31 -12.90 1.71
CA CYS A 15 8.99 -12.11 0.68
C CYS A 15 10.44 -11.87 1.10
N GLY A 16 11.35 -12.54 0.40
CA GLY A 16 12.77 -12.60 0.72
C GLY A 16 13.60 -11.56 -0.03
N ILE A 17 14.91 -11.69 0.05
CA ILE A 17 15.85 -10.85 -0.72
C ILE A 17 15.71 -11.07 -2.24
N ASP A 18 15.38 -12.29 -2.67
CA ASP A 18 15.24 -12.65 -4.09
C ASP A 18 14.07 -11.94 -4.77
N ASP A 19 13.07 -11.49 -4.00
CA ASP A 19 11.93 -10.73 -4.51
C ASP A 19 12.27 -9.25 -4.79
N VAL A 20 13.41 -8.75 -4.30
CA VAL A 20 13.75 -7.31 -4.37
C VAL A 20 14.04 -6.86 -5.79
N ALA A 21 14.87 -7.61 -6.53
CA ALA A 21 15.23 -7.23 -7.90
C ALA A 21 14.02 -7.26 -8.85
N PRO A 22 13.20 -8.34 -8.90
CA PRO A 22 11.98 -8.35 -9.71
C PRO A 22 10.98 -7.25 -9.34
N LEU A 23 10.85 -6.92 -8.06
CA LEU A 23 9.97 -5.84 -7.60
C LEU A 23 10.48 -4.47 -8.06
N LEU A 24 11.79 -4.20 -7.95
CA LEU A 24 12.39 -2.94 -8.40
C LEU A 24 12.19 -2.75 -9.90
N ASP A 25 12.50 -3.77 -10.70
CA ASP A 25 12.36 -3.71 -12.16
C ASP A 25 10.92 -3.40 -12.55
N TRP A 26 9.95 -4.07 -11.91
CA TRP A 26 8.54 -3.83 -12.15
C TRP A 26 8.09 -2.42 -11.74
N LEU A 27 8.54 -1.91 -10.59
CA LEU A 27 8.22 -0.56 -10.12
C LEU A 27 8.74 0.53 -11.05
N LEU A 28 9.94 0.35 -11.62
CA LEU A 28 10.51 1.27 -12.60
C LEU A 28 9.75 1.24 -13.93
N ALA A 29 9.30 0.06 -14.36
CA ALA A 29 8.55 -0.13 -15.60
C ALA A 29 7.07 0.30 -15.50
N THR A 30 6.53 0.45 -14.28
CA THR A 30 5.09 0.65 -14.05
C THR A 30 4.82 1.94 -13.27
N PRO A 31 4.84 3.12 -13.92
CA PRO A 31 4.46 4.38 -13.28
C PRO A 31 3.06 4.31 -12.66
N GLY A 32 2.93 4.68 -11.39
CA GLY A 32 1.65 4.61 -10.66
C GLY A 32 1.28 3.19 -10.20
N ALA A 33 2.25 2.28 -10.16
CA ALA A 33 2.12 0.93 -9.60
C ALA A 33 1.30 0.89 -8.31
N ARG A 34 0.34 -0.04 -8.27
CA ARG A 34 -0.45 -0.37 -7.09
C ARG A 34 0.05 -1.66 -6.47
N LEU A 35 0.32 -1.65 -5.17
CA LEU A 35 0.89 -2.80 -4.49
C LEU A 35 0.01 -3.27 -3.33
N ASP A 36 -0.32 -4.54 -3.34
CA ASP A 36 -1.08 -5.24 -2.30
C ASP A 36 -0.13 -6.01 -1.38
N LEU A 37 -0.18 -5.72 -0.08
CA LEU A 37 0.61 -6.40 0.94
C LEU A 37 -0.23 -7.35 1.81
N ALA A 38 -1.54 -7.47 1.59
CA ALA A 38 -2.47 -8.18 2.49
C ALA A 38 -2.08 -9.66 2.69
N GLY A 39 -1.61 -10.31 1.62
CA GLY A 39 -1.14 -11.70 1.66
C GLY A 39 0.22 -11.90 2.33
N CYS A 40 0.92 -10.82 2.71
CA CYS A 40 2.27 -10.89 3.22
C CYS A 40 2.32 -11.36 4.68
N ARG A 41 3.19 -12.33 4.95
CA ARG A 41 3.47 -12.87 6.30
C ARG A 41 4.91 -12.61 6.77
N HIS A 42 5.79 -12.18 5.86
CA HIS A 42 7.14 -11.74 6.18
C HIS A 42 7.68 -10.86 5.06
N LEU A 43 8.28 -9.72 5.43
CA LEU A 43 9.02 -8.85 4.51
C LEU A 43 10.47 -8.79 4.95
N HIS A 44 11.39 -9.13 4.05
CA HIS A 44 12.80 -8.84 4.26
C HIS A 44 13.02 -7.32 4.34
N CYS A 45 13.97 -6.88 5.17
CA CYS A 45 14.25 -5.44 5.36
C CYS A 45 14.57 -4.71 4.05
N ALA A 46 15.22 -5.38 3.10
CA ALA A 46 15.50 -4.81 1.78
C ALA A 46 14.24 -4.52 0.96
N VAL A 47 13.19 -5.35 1.08
CA VAL A 47 11.88 -5.06 0.45
C VAL A 47 11.27 -3.81 1.08
N ILE A 48 11.30 -3.70 2.41
CA ILE A 48 10.79 -2.52 3.13
C ILE A 48 11.53 -1.24 2.68
N GLN A 49 12.87 -1.30 2.60
CA GLN A 49 13.70 -0.18 2.14
C GLN A 49 13.33 0.23 0.71
N LEU A 50 13.16 -0.74 -0.19
CA LEU A 50 12.73 -0.49 -1.56
C LEU A 50 11.36 0.21 -1.61
N LEU A 51 10.38 -0.25 -0.82
CA LEU A 51 9.06 0.41 -0.74
C LEU A 51 9.16 1.85 -0.25
N LEU A 52 10.01 2.12 0.74
CA LEU A 52 10.22 3.47 1.27
C LEU A 52 10.93 4.41 0.27
N SER A 53 11.83 3.86 -0.55
CA SER A 53 12.55 4.61 -1.58
C SER A 53 11.69 4.85 -2.83
N ALA A 54 11.03 3.82 -3.35
CA ALA A 54 10.24 3.90 -4.57
C ALA A 54 8.85 4.51 -4.36
N ARG A 55 8.36 4.50 -3.12
CA ARG A 55 7.06 5.04 -2.70
C ARG A 55 5.88 4.63 -3.61
N PRO A 56 5.68 3.32 -3.88
CA PRO A 56 4.53 2.88 -4.66
C PRO A 56 3.22 3.18 -3.92
N ARG A 57 2.10 3.18 -4.63
CA ARG A 57 0.79 3.29 -4.00
C ARG A 57 0.41 1.95 -3.37
N LEU A 58 0.37 1.88 -2.05
CA LEU A 58 -0.12 0.69 -1.35
C LEU A 58 -1.65 0.72 -1.33
N ILE A 59 -2.27 -0.38 -1.77
CA ILE A 59 -3.73 -0.56 -1.74
C ILE A 59 -4.21 -1.41 -0.56
N ALA A 60 -3.31 -2.19 0.03
CA ALA A 60 -3.54 -2.90 1.27
C ALA A 60 -2.23 -3.04 2.06
N LEU A 61 -2.34 -2.99 3.39
CA LEU A 61 -1.25 -3.30 4.32
C LEU A 61 -1.26 -4.81 4.66
N PRO A 62 -0.18 -5.36 5.24
CA PRO A 62 -0.16 -6.74 5.71
C PRO A 62 -1.33 -7.04 6.65
N ALA A 63 -2.04 -8.15 6.40
CA ALA A 63 -3.18 -8.56 7.23
C ALA A 63 -2.74 -9.10 8.60
N ASP A 64 -1.48 -9.55 8.71
CA ASP A 64 -0.91 -9.97 9.99
C ASP A 64 -0.81 -8.78 10.96
N ALA A 65 -1.46 -8.89 12.12
CA ALA A 65 -1.60 -7.79 13.07
C ALA A 65 -0.26 -7.35 13.68
N TRP A 66 0.70 -8.27 13.85
CA TRP A 66 2.03 -7.93 14.36
C TRP A 66 2.77 -7.10 13.32
N MET A 67 2.81 -7.56 12.07
CA MET A 67 3.43 -6.83 10.97
C MET A 67 2.78 -5.48 10.74
N ALA A 68 1.45 -5.42 10.68
CA ALA A 68 0.70 -4.18 10.51
C ALA A 68 1.06 -3.17 11.60
N ARG A 69 1.14 -3.59 12.86
CA ARG A 69 1.51 -2.72 13.98
C ARG A 69 2.87 -2.05 13.79
N PHE A 70 3.87 -2.75 13.26
CA PHE A 70 5.21 -2.20 13.06
C PHE A 70 5.36 -1.44 11.73
N LEU A 71 4.69 -1.90 10.68
CA LEU A 71 4.86 -1.35 9.34
C LEU A 71 3.90 -0.20 9.03
N SER A 72 2.72 -0.14 9.65
CA SER A 72 1.73 0.92 9.37
C SER A 72 2.30 2.32 9.59
N PRO A 73 3.01 2.64 10.69
CA PRO A 73 3.57 3.99 10.88
C PRO A 73 4.58 4.36 9.78
N THR A 74 5.35 3.39 9.32
CA THR A 74 6.40 3.55 8.32
C THR A 74 5.84 3.66 6.91
N LEU A 75 4.74 2.96 6.62
CA LEU A 75 4.12 2.89 5.30
C LEU A 75 2.87 3.76 5.14
N ALA A 76 2.42 4.46 6.19
CA ALA A 76 1.19 5.26 6.19
C ALA A 76 1.15 6.30 5.05
N GLY A 77 2.28 6.92 4.71
CA GLY A 77 2.36 7.88 3.61
C GLY A 77 2.30 7.27 2.21
N LEU A 78 2.34 5.94 2.10
CA LEU A 78 2.26 5.18 0.85
C LEU A 78 0.88 4.53 0.67
N ALA A 79 0.17 4.29 1.77
CA ALA A 79 -1.21 3.85 1.74
C ALA A 79 -2.05 4.92 1.05
N GLY A 80 -2.57 4.61 -0.14
CA GLY A 80 -3.62 5.42 -0.71
C GLY A 80 -4.80 5.36 0.26
N VAL A 81 -5.26 6.51 0.77
CA VAL A 81 -6.51 6.57 1.54
C VAL A 81 -7.56 5.78 0.76
N PRO A 82 -8.27 4.81 1.36
CA PRO A 82 -9.45 4.26 0.72
C PRO A 82 -10.34 5.46 0.45
N THR A 83 -10.51 5.82 -0.81
CA THR A 83 -11.52 6.80 -1.21
C THR A 83 -12.85 6.15 -0.90
N GLU A 84 -13.31 6.30 0.34
CA GLU A 84 -14.69 6.09 0.71
C GLU A 84 -15.48 7.06 -0.17
N SER A 85 -16.11 6.51 -1.21
CA SER A 85 -17.14 7.23 -1.96
C SER A 85 -18.36 7.32 -1.05
N GLY A 86 -18.31 8.23 -0.09
CA GLY A 86 -19.42 8.60 0.80
C GLY A 86 -19.92 10.00 0.44
N PRO A 87 -21.23 10.29 0.54
CA PRO A 87 -21.78 11.57 0.12
C PRO A 87 -21.24 12.66 1.03
N GLY A 88 -20.81 13.77 0.43
CA GLY A 88 -20.15 14.88 1.13
C GLY A 88 -20.96 15.40 2.33
N PRO A 89 -20.30 16.09 3.28
CA PRO A 89 -20.99 16.65 4.43
C PRO A 89 -22.02 17.65 3.89
N GLY A 90 -23.30 17.28 4.01
CA GLY A 90 -24.41 18.19 3.80
C GLY A 90 -24.17 19.40 4.68
N HIS A 91 -23.93 20.53 4.03
CA HIS A 91 -23.93 21.84 4.66
C HIS A 91 -25.24 21.98 5.45
N PRO A 92 -25.23 22.20 6.77
CA PRO A 92 -26.46 22.55 7.45
C PRO A 92 -26.88 23.92 6.95
N THR A 93 -27.94 23.97 6.14
CA THR A 93 -28.67 25.19 5.82
C THR A 93 -28.98 25.89 7.13
N ARG A 94 -28.35 27.04 7.32
CA ARG A 94 -28.71 28.01 8.34
C ARG A 94 -30.12 28.49 8.03
N ASN A 95 -31.12 28.00 8.77
CA ASN A 95 -32.44 28.60 8.71
C ASN A 95 -32.41 29.98 9.38
N PRO A 96 -32.97 31.02 8.74
CA PRO A 96 -33.18 32.31 9.35
C PRO A 96 -34.58 32.39 9.99
N HIS A 97 -34.69 33.18 11.08
CA HIS A 97 -35.91 33.55 11.81
C HIS A 97 -36.45 32.43 12.74
N GLU A 98 -36.87 32.64 13.99
CA GLU A 98 -37.47 33.79 14.71
C GLU A 98 -37.07 33.79 16.19
#